data_AF-A0AAI9UFE8-F1
#
_entry.id   AF-A0AAI9UFE8-F1
#
_cell.length_a   1.000
_cell.length_b   1.000
_cell.length_c   1.000
_cell.angle_alpha   90.00
_cell.angle_beta   90.00
_cell.angle_gamma   90.00
#
_symmetry.space_group_name_H-M   'P 1'
#
loop_
_entity.id
_entity.type
_entity.pdbx_description
1 polymer ?
#
loop_
_entity_poly.entity_id
_entity_poly.type
_entity_poly.pdbx_seq_one_letter_code
_entity_poly.pdbx_strand_id
1 'polypeptide(L)'
;MHARNVLILALGAVASAQKFVDFPTSLTCKTGAGGKETATISKIEAQDAVKGPNGTKQDDSAANVASGKCVSLSGIPFYGGGVSGKGSIYFAYDKAKDTYYFCSAQGAVDESGWPSSCTEN
;
A
#
# COMPACT_ATOMS: atom_id res chain seq x y z
N MET A 1 -48.60 35.29 -0.69
CA MET A 1 -48.04 34.05 -1.29
C MET A 1 -46.64 34.39 -1.80
N HIS A 2 -45.53 33.70 -1.56
CA HIS A 2 -45.12 32.62 -0.66
C HIS A 2 -43.60 32.79 -0.50
N ALA A 3 -43.09 32.71 0.73
CA ALA A 3 -41.66 32.70 1.00
C ALA A 3 -41.01 31.45 0.39
N ARG A 4 -39.94 31.63 -0.39
CA ARG A 4 -39.08 30.51 -0.84
C ARG A 4 -37.78 30.57 -0.05
N ASN A 5 -37.78 29.87 1.09
CA ASN A 5 -36.58 29.54 1.84
C ASN A 5 -35.73 28.58 1.01
N VAL A 6 -34.60 29.06 0.49
CA VAL A 6 -33.58 28.22 -0.13
C VAL A 6 -32.73 27.65 1.00
N LEU A 7 -32.99 26.40 1.36
CA LEU A 7 -32.19 25.63 2.31
C LEU A 7 -30.93 25.14 1.57
N ILE A 8 -29.79 25.79 1.82
CA ILE A 8 -28.49 25.34 1.30
C ILE A 8 -28.06 24.13 2.15
N LEU A 9 -28.20 22.91 1.58
CA LEU A 9 -27.61 21.70 2.15
C LEU A 9 -26.09 21.79 2.02
N ALA A 10 -25.41 22.20 3.09
CA ALA A 10 -23.98 21.99 3.22
C ALA A 10 -23.73 20.48 3.41
N LEU A 11 -23.38 19.77 2.32
CA LEU A 11 -22.82 18.43 2.40
C LEU A 11 -21.45 18.55 3.09
N GLY A 12 -21.43 18.36 4.41
CA GLY A 12 -20.20 18.07 5.12
C GLY A 12 -19.67 16.73 4.63
N ALA A 13 -18.70 16.76 3.72
CA ALA A 13 -17.91 15.58 3.40
C ALA A 13 -17.17 15.19 4.68
N VAL A 14 -17.61 14.10 5.31
CA VAL A 14 -16.75 13.35 6.22
C VAL A 14 -15.60 12.83 5.37
N ALA A 15 -14.52 13.62 5.31
CA ALA A 15 -13.25 13.14 4.81
C ALA A 15 -12.80 12.07 5.80
N SER A 16 -13.12 10.82 5.50
CA SER A 16 -12.51 9.68 6.17
C SER A 16 -11.00 9.85 6.02
N ALA A 17 -10.30 10.05 7.14
CA ALA A 17 -8.86 10.13 7.11
C ALA A 17 -8.33 8.74 6.72
N GLN A 18 -7.66 8.66 5.57
CA GLN A 18 -7.03 7.43 5.09
C GLN A 18 -6.11 6.88 6.18
N LYS A 19 -6.32 5.61 6.55
CA LYS A 19 -5.55 4.97 7.62
C LYS A 19 -4.48 4.07 7.03
N PHE A 20 -3.28 4.14 7.60
CA PHE A 20 -2.16 3.26 7.25
C PHE A 20 -1.78 2.39 8.45
N VAL A 21 -1.81 1.08 8.26
CA VAL A 21 -1.57 0.07 9.29
C VAL A 21 -0.33 -0.75 8.95
N ASP A 22 0.53 -0.97 9.94
CA ASP A 22 1.75 -1.80 9.88
C ASP A 22 2.83 -1.35 8.88
N PHE A 23 2.74 -0.11 8.38
CA PHE A 23 3.81 0.51 7.58
C PHE A 23 5.04 0.79 8.46
N PRO A 24 6.20 0.18 8.14
CA PRO A 24 7.44 0.39 8.90
C PRO A 24 7.96 1.82 8.74
N THR A 25 8.95 2.19 9.57
CA THR A 25 9.54 3.54 9.51
C THR A 25 10.34 3.71 8.23
N SER A 26 11.05 2.65 7.83
CA SER A 26 11.67 2.55 6.53
C SER A 26 11.79 1.09 6.08
N LEU A 27 12.03 0.91 4.79
CA LEU A 27 12.35 -0.36 4.16
C LEU A 27 13.70 -0.24 3.47
N THR A 28 14.57 -1.21 3.69
CA THR A 28 15.80 -1.37 2.92
C THR A 28 15.58 -2.47 1.89
N CYS A 29 15.53 -2.09 0.62
CA CYS A 29 15.32 -3.02 -0.49
C CYS A 29 16.62 -3.16 -1.28
N LYS A 30 16.94 -4.37 -1.76
CA LYS A 30 18.00 -4.52 -2.75
C LYS A 30 17.56 -3.92 -4.08
N THR A 31 18.48 -3.30 -4.80
CA THR A 31 18.25 -2.66 -6.10
C THR A 31 19.37 -3.00 -7.08
N GLY A 32 19.23 -2.53 -8.32
CA GLY A 32 20.21 -2.75 -9.37
C GLY A 32 20.24 -4.18 -9.90
N ALA A 33 21.09 -4.41 -10.90
CA ALA A 33 21.25 -5.72 -11.51
C ALA A 33 21.85 -6.73 -10.52
N GLY A 34 21.13 -7.81 -10.27
CA GLY A 34 21.53 -8.85 -9.32
C GLY A 34 21.40 -8.45 -7.85
N GLY A 35 20.64 -7.39 -7.52
CA GLY A 35 20.33 -7.03 -6.14
C GLY A 35 21.56 -6.64 -5.29
N LYS A 36 22.59 -6.08 -5.93
CA LYS A 36 23.86 -5.72 -5.26
C LYS A 36 23.84 -4.36 -4.58
N GLU A 37 22.94 -3.49 -5.01
CA GLU A 37 22.74 -2.18 -4.41
C GLU A 37 21.62 -2.24 -3.37
N THR A 38 21.49 -1.21 -2.55
CA THR A 38 20.34 -1.06 -1.66
C THR A 38 19.77 0.35 -1.75
N ALA A 39 18.45 0.43 -1.62
CA ALA A 39 17.73 1.69 -1.53
C ALA A 39 16.81 1.69 -0.32
N THR A 40 16.67 2.86 0.29
CA THR A 40 15.76 3.07 1.41
C THR A 40 14.46 3.68 0.93
N ILE A 41 13.35 3.03 1.21
CA ILE A 41 11.99 3.57 1.06
C ILE A 41 11.57 4.06 2.44
N SER A 42 11.33 5.37 2.57
CA SER A 42 10.78 5.92 3.81
C SER A 42 9.31 5.56 3.98
N LYS A 43 8.80 5.61 5.22
CA LYS A 43 7.36 5.41 5.49
C LYS A 43 6.46 6.27 4.59
N ILE A 44 6.81 7.53 4.38
CA ILE A 44 6.03 8.47 3.57
C ILE A 44 6.01 8.01 2.11
N GLU A 45 7.17 7.62 1.55
CA GLU A 45 7.23 7.11 0.19
C GLU A 45 6.44 5.81 0.02
N ALA A 46 6.48 4.91 1.01
CA ALA A 46 5.69 3.70 0.99
C ALA A 46 4.18 4.01 1.04
N GLN A 47 3.77 4.98 1.86
CA GLN A 47 2.38 5.42 1.93
C GLN A 47 1.92 6.09 0.64
N ASP A 48 2.73 6.97 0.05
CA ASP A 48 2.41 7.64 -1.22
C ASP A 48 2.33 6.65 -2.39
N ALA A 49 3.18 5.62 -2.40
CA ALA A 49 3.17 4.59 -3.44
C ALA A 49 1.93 3.70 -3.43
N VAL A 50 1.22 3.62 -2.30
CA VAL A 50 -0.03 2.84 -2.17
C VAL A 50 -1.27 3.71 -2.15
N LYS A 51 -1.13 5.03 -1.98
CA LYS A 51 -2.24 5.95 -1.75
C LYS A 51 -3.11 6.09 -3.00
N GLY A 52 -4.41 5.92 -2.85
CA GLY A 52 -5.36 5.84 -3.95
C GLY A 52 -5.34 4.47 -4.62
N PRO A 53 -6.11 4.22 -5.70
CA PRO A 53 -5.99 2.99 -6.49
C PRO A 53 -4.68 2.98 -7.32
N ASN A 54 -3.59 3.50 -6.76
CA ASN A 54 -2.25 3.42 -7.31
C ASN A 54 -1.67 2.05 -6.95
N GLY A 55 -1.84 1.11 -7.86
CA GLY A 55 -1.40 -0.25 -7.68
C GLY A 55 -2.18 -1.19 -8.58
N THR A 56 -1.57 -2.32 -8.89
CA THR A 56 -2.25 -3.38 -9.63
C THR A 56 -2.88 -4.35 -8.64
N LYS A 57 -4.20 -4.57 -8.75
CA LYS A 57 -4.86 -5.63 -7.97
C LYS A 57 -4.29 -6.98 -8.42
N GLN A 58 -3.71 -7.70 -7.46
CA GLN A 58 -3.10 -9.00 -7.66
C GLN A 58 -4.07 -10.12 -7.29
N ASP A 59 -4.88 -9.93 -6.24
CA ASP A 59 -5.86 -10.90 -5.77
C ASP A 59 -7.06 -10.19 -5.12
N ASP A 60 -8.20 -10.86 -5.06
CA ASP A 60 -9.39 -10.37 -4.37
C ASP A 60 -9.31 -10.57 -2.85
N SER A 61 -8.38 -11.40 -2.37
CA SER A 61 -8.10 -11.55 -0.95
C SER A 61 -6.61 -11.65 -0.63
N ALA A 62 -6.12 -10.77 0.23
CA ALA A 62 -4.74 -10.77 0.72
C ALA A 62 -4.37 -12.02 1.53
N ALA A 63 -5.36 -12.68 2.15
CA ALA A 63 -5.16 -13.97 2.80
C ALA A 63 -4.74 -15.09 1.80
N ASN A 64 -5.16 -15.02 0.53
CA ASN A 64 -4.85 -16.06 -0.47
C ASN A 64 -3.38 -16.06 -0.90
N VAL A 65 -2.76 -14.88 -0.93
CA VAL A 65 -1.39 -14.71 -1.47
C VAL A 65 -0.33 -14.97 -0.40
N ALA A 66 -0.74 -15.24 0.85
CA ALA A 66 0.14 -15.49 1.99
C ALA A 66 1.28 -14.46 2.13
N SER A 67 1.04 -13.22 1.70
CA SER A 67 2.04 -12.17 1.58
C SER A 67 2.29 -11.52 2.94
N GLY A 68 3.14 -12.15 3.75
CA GLY A 68 3.66 -11.59 4.99
C GLY A 68 2.57 -11.31 6.04
N LYS A 69 2.38 -10.04 6.39
CA LYS A 69 1.52 -9.63 7.51
C LYS A 69 0.01 -9.70 7.23
N CYS A 70 -0.38 -9.84 5.96
CA CYS A 70 -1.79 -9.78 5.55
C CYS A 70 -2.52 -11.13 5.49
N VAL A 71 -1.92 -12.21 5.99
CA VAL A 71 -2.49 -13.57 5.99
C VAL A 71 -3.87 -13.67 6.64
N SER A 72 -4.21 -12.76 7.55
CA SER A 72 -5.49 -12.72 8.26
C SER A 72 -6.57 -11.89 7.56
N LEU A 73 -6.24 -11.17 6.49
CA LEU A 73 -7.12 -10.23 5.80
C LEU A 73 -7.93 -10.92 4.68
N SER A 74 -8.83 -11.81 5.10
CA SER A 74 -9.74 -12.52 4.19
C SER A 74 -10.79 -11.57 3.58
N GLY A 75 -11.02 -11.69 2.28
CA GLY A 75 -11.95 -10.86 1.51
C GLY A 75 -11.52 -9.40 1.33
N ILE A 76 -10.29 -9.03 1.71
CA ILE A 76 -9.72 -7.70 1.47
C ILE A 76 -8.76 -7.79 0.28
N PRO A 77 -8.97 -7.04 -0.82
CA PRO A 77 -8.16 -7.16 -2.01
C PRO A 77 -6.69 -6.80 -1.80
N PHE A 78 -5.82 -7.52 -2.50
CA PHE A 78 -4.36 -7.41 -2.45
C PHE A 78 -3.83 -6.68 -3.67
N TYR A 79 -2.91 -5.75 -3.45
CA TYR A 79 -2.35 -4.86 -4.47
C TYR A 79 -0.83 -4.83 -4.39
N GLY A 80 -0.21 -4.58 -5.54
CA GLY A 80 1.21 -4.23 -5.64
C GLY A 80 1.38 -2.81 -6.18
N GLY A 81 2.14 -1.98 -5.46
CA GLY A 81 2.57 -0.63 -5.85
C GLY A 81 4.10 -0.58 -6.00
N GLY A 82 4.60 0.32 -6.84
CA GLY A 82 6.03 0.46 -7.11
C GLY A 82 6.59 1.78 -6.59
N VAL A 83 7.75 1.74 -5.95
CA VAL A 83 8.57 2.92 -5.66
C VAL A 83 9.70 2.95 -6.66
N SER A 84 9.65 3.93 -7.56
CA SER A 84 10.57 4.04 -8.70
C SER A 84 12.03 3.98 -8.25
N GLY A 85 12.80 3.05 -8.84
CA GLY A 85 14.21 2.84 -8.54
C GLY A 85 14.52 2.22 -7.17
N LYS A 86 13.52 1.88 -6.35
CA LYS A 86 13.74 1.38 -4.98
C LYS A 86 13.17 -0.01 -4.71
N GLY A 87 11.96 -0.31 -5.18
CA GLY A 87 11.32 -1.60 -4.94
C GLY A 87 9.81 -1.58 -5.12
N SER A 88 9.17 -2.71 -4.80
CA SER A 88 7.72 -2.88 -4.84
C SER A 88 7.17 -3.05 -3.43
N ILE A 89 6.05 -2.41 -3.16
CA ILE A 89 5.28 -2.48 -1.92
C ILE A 89 4.02 -3.29 -2.18
N TYR A 90 3.76 -4.26 -1.33
CA TYR A 90 2.55 -5.06 -1.38
C TYR A 90 1.65 -4.72 -0.20
N PHE A 91 0.38 -4.48 -0.49
CA PHE A 91 -0.57 -3.96 0.48
C PHE A 91 -1.97 -4.51 0.26
N ALA A 92 -2.77 -4.53 1.32
CA ALA A 92 -4.20 -4.80 1.25
C ALA A 92 -4.96 -3.49 1.45
N TYR A 93 -6.03 -3.28 0.69
CA TYR A 93 -6.85 -2.07 0.81
C TYR A 93 -8.30 -2.42 1.16
N ASP A 94 -8.71 -2.06 2.37
CA ASP A 94 -10.09 -2.14 2.82
C ASP A 94 -10.79 -0.83 2.45
N LYS A 95 -11.48 -0.85 1.31
CA LYS A 95 -12.24 0.29 0.79
C LYS A 95 -13.37 0.74 1.73
N ALA A 96 -13.98 -0.18 2.49
CA ALA A 96 -15.06 0.17 3.41
C ALA A 96 -14.56 0.98 4.60
N LYS A 97 -13.32 0.71 5.05
CA LYS A 97 -12.67 1.42 6.15
C LYS A 97 -11.68 2.49 5.69
N ASP A 98 -11.51 2.66 4.38
CA ASP A 98 -10.45 3.48 3.77
C ASP A 98 -9.08 3.25 4.42
N THR A 99 -8.73 1.97 4.61
CA THR A 99 -7.55 1.53 5.36
C THR A 99 -6.61 0.71 4.48
N TYR A 100 -5.35 1.12 4.46
CA TYR A 100 -4.24 0.46 3.78
C TYR A 100 -3.43 -0.33 4.81
N TYR A 101 -3.21 -1.61 4.53
CA TYR A 101 -2.42 -2.52 5.36
C TYR A 101 -1.14 -2.88 4.61
N PHE A 102 0.01 -2.64 5.23
CA PHE A 102 1.28 -3.10 4.68
C PHE A 102 1.40 -4.62 4.85
N CYS A 103 1.64 -5.33 3.75
CA CYS A 103 1.75 -6.78 3.74
C CYS A 103 3.21 -7.23 3.70
N SER A 104 3.95 -6.71 2.73
CA SER A 104 5.37 -6.99 2.51
C SER A 104 5.96 -6.00 1.49
N ALA A 105 7.27 -6.06 1.28
CA ALA A 105 7.95 -5.34 0.22
C ALA A 105 9.05 -6.21 -0.40
N GLN A 106 9.29 -6.02 -1.70
CA GLN A 106 10.32 -6.74 -2.44
C GLN A 106 11.21 -5.78 -3.22
N GLY A 107 12.51 -6.07 -3.25
CA GLY A 107 13.50 -5.39 -4.06
C GLY A 107 13.73 -6.08 -5.39
N ALA A 108 14.87 -5.79 -6.00
CA ALA A 108 15.35 -6.45 -7.21
C ALA A 108 15.58 -7.95 -7.00
N VAL A 109 15.62 -8.67 -8.12
CA VAL A 109 16.08 -10.06 -8.19
C VAL A 109 17.56 -10.11 -7.80
N ASP A 110 17.87 -10.92 -6.79
CA ASP A 110 19.24 -11.08 -6.31
C ASP A 110 19.89 -12.38 -6.81
N GLU A 111 21.03 -12.75 -6.23
CA GLU A 111 21.82 -13.92 -6.59
C GLU A 111 21.03 -15.25 -6.51
N SER A 112 19.91 -15.28 -5.78
CA SER A 112 19.02 -16.44 -5.72
C SER A 112 18.17 -16.64 -6.97
N GLY A 113 18.12 -15.65 -7.87
CA GLY A 113 17.21 -15.63 -9.03
C GLY A 113 15.77 -15.24 -8.68
N TRP A 114 15.50 -14.90 -7.42
CA TRP A 114 14.19 -14.43 -6.95
C TRP A 114 14.24 -12.99 -6.45
N PRO A 115 13.10 -12.25 -6.50
CA PRO A 115 13.00 -10.94 -5.87
C PRO A 115 13.34 -11.04 -4.38
N SER A 116 14.30 -10.23 -3.96
CA SER A 116 14.68 -10.16 -2.55
C SER A 116 13.58 -9.53 -1.70
N SER A 117 13.37 -10.03 -0.48
CA SER A 117 12.51 -9.35 0.49
C SER A 117 13.20 -8.10 1.02
N CYS A 118 12.49 -6.98 1.09
CA CYS A 118 13.01 -5.79 1.76
C CYS A 118 13.05 -6.00 3.27
N THR A 119 14.03 -5.41 3.94
CA THR A 119 14.15 -5.41 5.39
C THR A 119 13.39 -4.23 5.98
N GLU A 120 12.50 -4.49 6.93
CA GLU A 120 11.78 -3.46 7.69
C GLU A 120 12.66 -2.90 8.80
N ASN A 121 12.69 -1.57 8.96
CA ASN A 121 13.36 -0.88 10.07
C ASN A 121 12.40 0.02 10.86
#